data_AF-A0A8K0I341-F1
#
_entry.id   AF-A0A8K0I341-F1
#
_cell.length_a   1.000
_cell.length_b   1.000
_cell.length_c   1.000
_cell.angle_alpha   90.00
_cell.angle_beta   90.00
_cell.angle_gamma   90.00
#
_symmetry.space_group_name_H-M   'P 1'
#
loop_
_entity.id
_entity.type
_entity.pdbx_description
1 polymer ?
#
loop_
_entity_poly.entity_id
_entity_poly.type
_entity_poly.pdbx_seq_one_letter_code
_entity_poly.pdbx_strand_id
1 'polypeptide(L)'
;MASQLAREWFGIQQFPAATQSKLHELLGKLKQENVNTLTILVMGKGGVGKSSTVNSILGERVAAVSAFQSEGLRPMMCSRTRAGFTLNIIDTPGLVEGGYVNEQALEIIKRFLLNKTIDVLLYVDRLDAYRVDSLDRQVIKAITDTFGKRIWRRALIVLTHAQLSPPDGLNYDDFFAKRSEALLKYIHLGAHFKKQELQESVTPVVLVENSGRCKTNDNGEKILPDGTAWIPNLVEVITVVIANGSKPITVDQKLIDGPNPNARGKLFIPLILAFQYFFIVKPIQKVIKQDIAKESKPLWELRDLGLANRKF
;
A
#
# COMPACT_ATOMS: atom_id res chain seq x y z
N MET A 1 15.05 3.42 -23.42
CA MET A 1 15.06 2.75 -22.09
C MET A 1 15.64 1.37 -22.30
N ALA A 2 16.80 1.07 -21.69
CA ALA A 2 17.34 -0.27 -21.77
C ALA A 2 16.38 -1.22 -21.03
N SER A 3 15.66 -2.07 -21.75
CA SER A 3 15.01 -3.22 -21.14
C SER A 3 16.13 -4.06 -20.54
N GLN A 4 16.28 -4.05 -19.21
CA GLN A 4 17.13 -5.05 -18.58
C GLN A 4 16.52 -6.40 -18.96
N LEU A 5 17.21 -7.12 -19.84
CA LEU A 5 16.87 -8.48 -20.23
C LEU A 5 16.67 -9.29 -18.95
N ALA A 6 15.55 -9.99 -18.84
CA ALA A 6 15.29 -10.87 -17.72
C ALA A 6 16.43 -11.89 -17.63
N ARG A 7 17.03 -12.02 -16.45
CA ARG A 7 18.16 -12.93 -16.21
C ARG A 7 17.65 -14.34 -16.00
N GLU A 8 18.44 -15.34 -16.34
CA GLU A 8 18.10 -16.73 -15.98
C GLU A 8 17.99 -16.89 -14.46
N TRP A 9 17.03 -17.67 -13.98
CA TRP A 9 16.82 -17.90 -12.55
C TRP A 9 17.78 -18.97 -12.02
N PHE A 10 19.04 -18.59 -11.80
CA PHE A 10 20.05 -19.48 -11.20
C PHE A 10 19.81 -19.75 -9.71
N GLY A 11 19.26 -18.78 -8.96
CA GLY A 11 19.03 -18.93 -7.53
C GLY A 11 18.12 -20.10 -7.14
N ILE A 12 17.23 -20.57 -8.02
CA ILE A 12 16.42 -21.76 -7.75
C ILE A 12 17.28 -23.03 -7.57
N GLN A 13 18.49 -23.08 -8.16
CA GLN A 13 19.43 -24.21 -7.98
C GLN A 13 20.02 -24.25 -6.56
N GLN A 14 19.91 -23.16 -5.80
CA GLN A 14 20.35 -23.10 -4.40
C GLN A 14 19.34 -23.72 -3.44
N PHE A 15 18.10 -23.95 -3.87
CA PHE A 15 17.10 -24.60 -3.04
C PHE A 15 17.33 -26.12 -2.97
N PRO A 16 16.87 -26.79 -1.92
CA PRO A 16 16.87 -28.24 -1.87
C PRO A 16 16.00 -28.86 -2.97
N ALA A 17 16.31 -30.11 -3.36
CA ALA A 17 15.67 -30.78 -4.48
C ALA A 17 14.13 -30.88 -4.35
N ALA A 18 13.63 -31.09 -3.14
CA ALA A 18 12.19 -31.11 -2.84
C ALA A 18 11.53 -29.75 -3.16
N THR A 19 12.05 -28.64 -2.61
CA THR A 19 11.62 -27.28 -2.95
C THR A 19 11.72 -27.00 -4.45
N GLN A 20 12.83 -27.36 -5.11
CA GLN A 20 12.99 -27.15 -6.56
C GLN A 20 11.88 -27.83 -7.34
N SER A 21 11.59 -29.09 -7.03
CA SER A 21 10.57 -29.89 -7.70
C SER A 21 9.19 -29.27 -7.51
N LYS A 22 8.87 -28.84 -6.28
CA LYS A 22 7.60 -28.19 -5.97
C LYS A 22 7.45 -26.84 -6.67
N LEU A 23 8.52 -26.04 -6.74
CA LEU A 23 8.50 -24.78 -7.48
C LEU A 23 8.28 -25.02 -8.98
N HIS A 24 8.95 -26.00 -9.60
CA HIS A 24 8.73 -26.34 -11.01
C HIS A 24 7.27 -26.78 -11.28
N GLU A 25 6.69 -27.58 -10.37
CA GLU A 25 5.29 -27.98 -10.44
C GLU A 25 4.35 -26.74 -10.43
N LEU A 26 4.55 -25.83 -9.46
CA LEU A 26 3.72 -24.63 -9.29
C LEU A 26 3.85 -23.65 -10.46
N LEU A 27 5.07 -23.43 -10.96
CA LEU A 27 5.31 -22.62 -12.15
C LEU A 27 4.68 -23.27 -13.40
N GLY A 28 4.71 -24.61 -13.48
CA GLY A 28 4.02 -25.38 -14.51
C GLY A 28 2.51 -25.18 -14.49
N LYS A 29 1.88 -25.19 -13.31
CA LYS A 29 0.44 -24.91 -13.15
C LYS A 29 0.06 -23.52 -13.63
N LEU A 30 0.82 -22.48 -13.24
CA LEU A 30 0.59 -21.12 -13.73
C LEU A 30 0.65 -21.03 -15.27
N LYS A 31 1.63 -21.69 -15.89
CA LYS A 31 1.73 -21.74 -17.35
C LYS A 31 0.54 -22.44 -18.01
N GLN A 32 0.01 -23.51 -17.42
CA GLN A 32 -1.19 -24.20 -17.91
C GLN A 32 -2.43 -23.27 -17.86
N GLU A 33 -2.47 -22.33 -16.91
CA GLU A 33 -3.48 -21.27 -16.83
C GLU A 33 -3.15 -20.04 -17.71
N ASN A 34 -2.21 -20.17 -18.66
CA ASN A 34 -1.73 -19.10 -19.54
C ASN A 34 -1.06 -17.91 -18.81
N VAL A 35 -0.56 -18.13 -17.59
CA VAL A 35 0.24 -17.15 -16.83
C VAL A 35 1.73 -17.44 -17.05
N ASN A 36 2.31 -16.79 -18.06
CA ASN A 36 3.75 -16.91 -18.38
C ASN A 36 4.63 -15.87 -17.66
N THR A 37 4.03 -14.79 -17.18
CA THR A 37 4.71 -13.73 -16.45
C THR A 37 3.96 -13.44 -15.17
N LEU A 38 4.67 -13.36 -14.05
CA LEU A 38 4.11 -13.03 -12.74
C LEU A 38 4.84 -11.82 -12.16
N THR A 39 4.10 -10.77 -11.81
CA THR A 39 4.64 -9.58 -11.17
C THR A 39 4.12 -9.44 -9.75
N ILE A 40 5.03 -9.65 -8.79
CA ILE A 40 4.79 -9.53 -7.37
C ILE A 40 5.24 -8.16 -6.89
N LEU A 41 4.35 -7.40 -6.27
CA LEU A 41 4.67 -6.16 -5.58
C LEU A 41 4.82 -6.43 -4.08
N VAL A 42 5.94 -6.06 -3.48
CA VAL A 42 6.19 -6.25 -2.04
C VAL A 42 6.12 -4.90 -1.34
N MET A 43 5.20 -4.74 -0.38
CA MET A 43 5.00 -3.50 0.36
C MET A 43 4.89 -3.74 1.86
N GLY A 44 5.13 -2.71 2.67
CA GLY A 44 5.01 -2.77 4.12
C GLY A 44 5.79 -1.63 4.78
N LYS A 45 5.90 -1.68 6.11
CA LYS A 45 6.73 -0.75 6.89
C LYS A 45 8.23 -0.99 6.60
N GLY A 46 9.09 -0.07 7.03
CA GLY A 46 10.54 -0.28 6.99
C GLY A 46 10.97 -1.39 7.96
N GLY A 47 11.98 -2.18 7.60
CA GLY A 47 12.60 -3.15 8.52
C GLY A 47 11.77 -4.38 8.87
N VAL A 48 10.65 -4.62 8.18
CA VAL A 48 9.81 -5.83 8.36
C VAL A 48 10.31 -7.05 7.58
N GLY A 49 11.39 -6.91 6.81
CA GLY A 49 12.00 -8.01 6.06
C GLY A 49 11.56 -8.15 4.60
N LYS A 50 11.07 -7.07 3.96
CA LYS A 50 10.66 -7.05 2.53
C LYS A 50 11.78 -7.56 1.61
N SER A 51 12.92 -6.86 1.59
CA SER A 51 14.09 -7.21 0.79
C SER A 51 14.66 -8.60 1.13
N SER A 52 14.60 -8.99 2.41
CA SER A 52 14.99 -10.34 2.84
C SER A 52 14.10 -11.42 2.25
N THR A 53 12.78 -11.20 2.24
CA THR A 53 11.82 -12.10 1.60
C THR A 53 12.04 -12.18 0.09
N VAL A 54 12.31 -11.06 -0.58
CA VAL A 54 12.65 -11.03 -2.02
C VAL A 54 13.88 -11.90 -2.31
N ASN A 55 14.96 -11.73 -1.54
CA ASN A 55 16.17 -12.54 -1.69
C ASN A 55 15.90 -14.04 -1.44
N SER A 56 15.10 -14.36 -0.43
CA SER A 56 14.76 -15.74 -0.11
C SER A 56 13.89 -16.40 -1.18
N ILE A 57 12.93 -15.68 -1.78
CA ILE A 57 12.12 -16.21 -2.89
C ILE A 57 13.01 -16.48 -4.10
N LEU A 58 13.94 -15.57 -4.41
CA LEU A 58 14.81 -15.72 -5.58
C LEU A 58 15.94 -16.73 -5.37
N GLY A 59 16.29 -17.05 -4.13
CA GLY A 59 17.41 -17.94 -3.80
C GLY A 59 18.78 -17.28 -4.02
N GLU A 60 18.83 -15.95 -4.06
CA GLU A 60 20.05 -15.17 -4.28
C GLU A 60 19.94 -13.76 -3.65
N ARG A 61 21.08 -13.12 -3.38
CA ARG A 61 21.12 -11.77 -2.80
C ARG A 61 21.07 -10.72 -3.91
N VAL A 62 19.87 -10.21 -4.21
CA VAL A 62 19.63 -9.18 -5.23
C VAL A 62 19.31 -7.81 -4.62
N ALA A 63 18.62 -7.79 -3.49
CA ALA A 63 18.25 -6.60 -2.75
C ALA A 63 19.19 -6.43 -1.55
N ALA A 64 19.62 -5.18 -1.31
CA ALA A 64 20.42 -4.86 -0.13
C ALA A 64 19.56 -5.00 1.13
N VAL A 65 20.11 -5.66 2.16
CA VAL A 65 19.46 -5.82 3.47
C VAL A 65 20.33 -5.15 4.51
N SER A 66 19.74 -4.28 5.31
CA SER A 66 20.42 -3.62 6.43
C SER A 66 19.56 -3.71 7.69
N ALA A 67 20.22 -3.96 8.83
CA ALA A 67 19.56 -3.98 10.13
C ALA A 67 19.43 -2.58 10.75
N PHE A 68 20.30 -1.63 10.35
CA PHE A 68 20.46 -0.34 11.03
C PHE A 68 20.33 0.86 10.09
N GLN A 69 20.48 0.67 8.78
CA GLN A 69 20.35 1.75 7.82
C GLN A 69 18.92 1.80 7.30
N SER A 70 18.38 3.02 7.22
CA SER A 70 17.13 3.26 6.51
C SER A 70 17.23 2.75 5.08
N GLU A 71 16.13 2.17 4.60
CA GLU A 71 16.02 1.68 3.22
C GLU A 71 16.17 2.85 2.23
N GLY A 72 16.72 2.59 1.05
CA GLY A 72 16.77 3.58 -0.02
C GLY A 72 15.36 3.92 -0.51
N LEU A 73 15.16 5.14 -1.05
CA LEU A 73 13.85 5.62 -1.50
C LEU A 73 13.38 5.07 -2.86
N ARG A 74 14.19 4.24 -3.55
CA ARG A 74 13.89 3.79 -4.91
C ARG A 74 13.43 2.33 -4.92
N PRO A 75 12.26 2.02 -5.49
CA PRO A 75 11.87 0.65 -5.78
C PRO A 75 12.85 -0.04 -6.72
N MET A 76 13.00 -1.35 -6.55
CA MET A 76 13.82 -2.20 -7.40
C MET A 76 12.94 -3.31 -7.98
N MET A 77 13.03 -3.55 -9.29
CA MET A 77 12.45 -4.73 -9.92
C MET A 77 13.54 -5.75 -10.22
N CYS A 78 13.36 -6.97 -9.72
CA CYS A 78 14.18 -8.11 -10.06
C CYS A 78 13.40 -9.06 -10.97
N SER A 79 13.85 -9.21 -12.22
CA SER A 79 13.25 -10.11 -13.21
C SER A 79 14.10 -11.35 -13.39
N ARG A 80 13.50 -12.53 -13.19
CA ARG A 80 14.13 -13.83 -13.44
C ARG A 80 13.27 -14.70 -14.35
N THR A 81 13.89 -15.38 -15.28
CA THR A 81 13.21 -16.29 -16.21
C THR A 81 13.73 -17.71 -16.03
N ARG A 82 12.83 -18.68 -16.10
CA ARG A 82 13.19 -20.10 -16.18
C ARG A 82 12.09 -20.89 -16.87
N ALA A 83 12.46 -21.82 -17.75
CA ALA A 83 11.51 -22.67 -18.48
C ALA A 83 10.38 -21.88 -19.19
N GLY A 84 10.69 -20.67 -19.69
CA GLY A 84 9.73 -19.78 -20.34
C GLY A 84 8.71 -19.10 -19.40
N PHE A 85 8.89 -19.19 -18.08
CA PHE A 85 8.17 -18.40 -17.09
C PHE A 85 9.03 -17.24 -16.60
N THR A 86 8.49 -16.03 -16.53
CA THR A 86 9.18 -14.84 -16.02
C THR A 86 8.57 -14.38 -14.69
N LEU A 87 9.37 -14.43 -13.63
CA LEU A 87 9.05 -13.87 -12.32
C LEU A 87 9.65 -12.47 -12.19
N ASN A 88 8.80 -11.47 -11.96
CA ASN A 88 9.18 -10.12 -11.58
C ASN A 88 8.82 -9.90 -10.11
N ILE A 89 9.78 -9.51 -9.29
CA ILE A 89 9.51 -9.09 -7.91
C ILE A 89 9.94 -7.65 -7.76
N ILE A 90 9.00 -6.80 -7.32
CA ILE A 90 9.22 -5.38 -7.07
C ILE A 90 9.38 -5.19 -5.56
N ASP A 91 10.60 -4.97 -5.13
CA ASP A 91 10.93 -4.56 -3.77
C ASP A 91 10.72 -3.05 -3.65
N THR A 92 10.00 -2.61 -2.62
CA THR A 92 9.73 -1.19 -2.38
C THR A 92 10.38 -0.70 -1.09
N PRO A 93 10.67 0.61 -0.99
CA PRO A 93 10.99 1.24 0.28
C PRO A 93 9.85 1.06 1.30
N GLY A 94 10.18 1.17 2.58
CA GLY A 94 9.22 1.24 3.67
C GLY A 94 8.30 2.45 3.54
N LEU A 95 7.01 2.24 3.82
CA LEU A 95 5.98 3.27 3.67
C LEU A 95 5.85 4.22 4.87
N VAL A 96 6.76 4.12 5.85
CA VAL A 96 6.71 4.91 7.10
C VAL A 96 8.05 5.61 7.30
N GLU A 97 7.99 6.90 7.60
CA GLU A 97 9.13 7.71 8.00
C GLU A 97 8.71 8.66 9.13
N GLY A 98 9.48 8.73 10.22
CA GLY A 98 9.22 9.66 11.33
C GLY A 98 7.87 9.47 12.04
N GLY A 99 7.25 8.28 11.96
CA GLY A 99 5.93 8.00 12.56
C GLY A 99 4.73 8.34 11.68
N TYR A 100 4.95 8.72 10.43
CA TYR A 100 3.90 9.03 9.45
C TYR A 100 4.10 8.26 8.15
N VAL A 101 3.08 8.22 7.31
CA VAL A 101 3.20 7.63 5.96
C VAL A 101 4.14 8.49 5.12
N ASN A 102 5.11 7.85 4.47
CA ASN A 102 6.04 8.50 3.57
C ASN A 102 5.40 8.70 2.18
N GLU A 103 4.71 9.83 2.00
CA GLU A 103 4.07 10.19 0.72
C GLU A 103 5.05 10.29 -0.44
N GLN A 104 6.29 10.72 -0.18
CA GLN A 104 7.32 10.80 -1.23
C GLN A 104 7.72 9.41 -1.72
N ALA A 105 7.95 8.46 -0.82
CA ALA A 105 8.23 7.07 -1.18
C ALA A 105 7.06 6.47 -1.96
N LEU A 106 5.82 6.72 -1.52
CA LEU A 106 4.62 6.25 -2.20
C LEU A 106 4.49 6.82 -3.62
N GLU A 107 4.77 8.11 -3.82
CA GLU A 107 4.76 8.75 -5.13
C GLU A 107 5.85 8.18 -6.06
N ILE A 108 7.05 7.91 -5.53
CA ILE A 108 8.12 7.24 -6.29
C ILE A 108 7.68 5.82 -6.69
N ILE A 109 7.02 5.08 -5.80
CA ILE A 109 6.46 3.76 -6.08
C ILE A 109 5.40 3.84 -7.19
N LYS A 110 4.46 4.80 -7.12
CA LYS A 110 3.43 5.01 -8.17
C LYS A 110 4.07 5.23 -9.53
N ARG A 111 5.02 6.16 -9.62
CA ARG A 111 5.74 6.46 -10.88
C ARG A 111 6.52 5.27 -11.39
N PHE A 112 7.16 4.52 -10.50
CA PHE A 112 7.86 3.29 -10.86
C PHE A 112 6.91 2.25 -11.43
N LEU A 113 5.69 2.15 -10.90
CA LEU A 113 4.67 1.20 -11.32
C LEU A 113 3.88 1.61 -12.57
N LEU A 114 3.99 2.85 -13.03
CA LEU A 114 3.30 3.32 -14.23
C LEU A 114 3.54 2.37 -15.42
N ASN A 115 2.43 1.99 -16.07
CA ASN A 115 2.34 1.03 -17.18
C ASN A 115 2.76 -0.42 -16.83
N LYS A 116 2.78 -0.78 -15.54
CA LYS A 116 3.02 -2.16 -15.09
C LYS A 116 1.73 -2.80 -14.59
N THR A 117 1.67 -4.12 -14.72
CA THR A 117 0.57 -4.92 -14.18
C THR A 117 1.07 -5.65 -12.94
N ILE A 118 0.35 -5.51 -11.83
CA ILE A 118 0.59 -6.16 -10.55
C ILE A 118 -0.33 -7.37 -10.48
N ASP A 119 0.26 -8.54 -10.41
CA ASP A 119 -0.48 -9.79 -10.28
C ASP A 119 -0.78 -10.13 -8.84
N VAL A 120 0.17 -9.87 -7.93
CA VAL A 120 0.05 -10.19 -6.51
C VAL A 120 0.69 -9.10 -5.66
N LEU A 121 0.05 -8.74 -4.54
CA LEU A 121 0.62 -7.91 -3.48
C LEU A 121 1.08 -8.80 -2.31
N LEU A 122 2.35 -8.71 -1.92
CA LEU A 122 2.81 -9.20 -0.62
C LEU A 122 2.82 -8.02 0.36
N TYR A 123 1.86 -7.98 1.26
CA TYR A 123 1.87 -7.06 2.39
C TYR A 123 2.67 -7.69 3.53
N VAL A 124 3.90 -7.21 3.72
CA VAL A 124 4.85 -7.78 4.67
C VAL A 124 4.76 -7.05 6.00
N ASP A 125 4.67 -7.83 7.08
CA ASP A 125 4.78 -7.36 8.45
C ASP A 125 5.51 -8.42 9.29
N ARG A 126 5.76 -8.14 10.57
CA ARG A 126 6.48 -9.03 11.48
C ARG A 126 5.51 -9.84 12.34
N LEU A 127 5.76 -11.15 12.46
CA LEU A 127 5.04 -12.02 13.39
C LEU A 127 5.34 -11.59 14.84
N ASP A 128 6.60 -11.33 15.15
CA ASP A 128 7.11 -10.95 16.48
C ASP A 128 6.76 -9.51 16.91
N ALA A 129 5.80 -8.86 16.22
CA ALA A 129 5.21 -7.60 16.63
C ALA A 129 3.94 -7.83 17.46
N TYR A 130 3.88 -7.24 18.65
CA TYR A 130 2.76 -7.44 19.60
C TYR A 130 1.59 -6.49 19.41
N ARG A 131 1.74 -5.45 18.59
CA ARG A 131 0.74 -4.40 18.40
C ARG A 131 0.48 -4.17 16.93
N VAL A 132 -0.78 -3.87 16.64
CA VAL A 132 -1.23 -3.28 15.38
C VAL A 132 -1.84 -1.94 15.73
N ASP A 133 -1.30 -0.86 15.18
CA ASP A 133 -1.59 0.50 15.61
C ASP A 133 -2.23 1.37 14.51
N SER A 134 -2.43 2.65 14.82
CA SER A 134 -3.00 3.61 13.87
C SER A 134 -2.09 3.85 12.67
N LEU A 135 -0.78 3.61 12.77
CA LEU A 135 0.15 3.74 11.68
C LEU A 135 0.00 2.58 10.70
N ASP A 136 -0.22 1.35 11.17
CA ASP A 136 -0.59 0.22 10.31
C ASP A 136 -1.83 0.53 9.49
N ARG A 137 -2.87 1.08 10.14
CA ARG A 137 -4.09 1.52 9.45
C ARG A 137 -3.79 2.54 8.36
N GLN A 138 -2.92 3.52 8.64
CA GLN A 138 -2.57 4.56 7.69
C GLN A 138 -1.79 4.00 6.49
N VAL A 139 -0.87 3.06 6.71
CA VAL A 139 -0.14 2.37 5.63
C VAL A 139 -1.11 1.59 4.73
N ILE A 140 -2.00 0.79 5.33
CA ILE A 140 -3.03 0.03 4.60
C ILE A 140 -3.94 0.98 3.81
N LYS A 141 -4.34 2.09 4.43
CA LYS A 141 -5.14 3.12 3.78
C LYS A 141 -4.40 3.73 2.59
N ALA A 142 -3.12 4.07 2.73
CA ALA A 142 -2.32 4.65 1.66
C ALA A 142 -2.17 3.70 0.45
N ILE A 143 -1.95 2.40 0.71
CA ILE A 143 -1.96 1.35 -0.33
C ILE A 143 -3.34 1.31 -1.02
N THR A 144 -4.42 1.33 -0.25
CA THR A 144 -5.79 1.27 -0.76
C THR A 144 -6.14 2.50 -1.60
N ASP A 145 -5.79 3.69 -1.13
CA ASP A 145 -6.04 4.95 -1.83
C ASP A 145 -5.23 5.02 -3.13
N THR A 146 -4.07 4.36 -3.18
CA THR A 146 -3.18 4.33 -4.35
C THR A 146 -3.61 3.32 -5.41
N PHE A 147 -3.87 2.06 -5.02
CA PHE A 147 -4.10 0.96 -5.96
C PHE A 147 -5.56 0.50 -6.02
N GLY A 148 -6.41 1.07 -5.18
CA GLY A 148 -7.80 0.69 -5.02
C GLY A 148 -7.97 -0.58 -4.17
N LYS A 149 -9.18 -0.75 -3.61
CA LYS A 149 -9.54 -1.87 -2.73
C LYS A 149 -9.32 -3.25 -3.35
N ARG A 150 -9.37 -3.33 -4.68
CA ARG A 150 -9.20 -4.58 -5.44
C ARG A 150 -7.82 -5.20 -5.26
N ILE A 151 -6.81 -4.43 -4.85
CA ILE A 151 -5.45 -4.98 -4.63
C ILE A 151 -5.44 -6.05 -3.54
N TRP A 152 -6.30 -5.90 -2.53
CA TRP A 152 -6.42 -6.84 -1.43
C TRP A 152 -7.02 -8.19 -1.85
N ARG A 153 -7.76 -8.26 -2.97
CA ARG A 153 -8.26 -9.54 -3.51
C ARG A 153 -7.16 -10.41 -4.12
N ARG A 154 -6.01 -9.80 -4.40
CA ARG A 154 -4.80 -10.49 -4.86
C ARG A 154 -3.63 -10.23 -3.90
N ALA A 155 -3.93 -9.98 -2.63
CA ALA A 155 -2.92 -9.78 -1.61
C ALA A 155 -2.71 -11.04 -0.78
N LEU A 156 -1.48 -11.20 -0.30
CA LEU A 156 -1.12 -12.10 0.79
C LEU A 156 -0.54 -11.26 1.91
N ILE A 157 -0.89 -11.59 3.14
CA ILE A 157 -0.22 -11.05 4.33
C ILE A 157 0.95 -11.95 4.63
N VAL A 158 2.16 -11.41 4.61
CA VAL A 158 3.38 -12.16 4.89
C VAL A 158 3.89 -11.74 6.26
N LEU A 159 3.91 -12.67 7.22
CA LEU A 159 4.45 -12.44 8.55
C LEU A 159 5.86 -13.04 8.65
N THR A 160 6.86 -12.18 8.72
CA THR A 160 8.27 -12.58 8.86
C THR A 160 8.62 -12.91 10.31
N HIS A 161 9.83 -13.44 10.54
CA HIS A 161 10.31 -13.89 11.86
C HIS A 161 9.45 -15.03 12.43
N ALA A 162 9.03 -15.93 11.53
CA ALA A 162 8.12 -17.01 11.88
C ALA A 162 8.72 -18.05 12.84
N GLN A 163 10.04 -18.08 13.06
CA GLN A 163 10.65 -18.97 14.06
C GLN A 163 10.72 -18.35 15.47
N LEU A 164 9.88 -17.36 15.75
CA LEU A 164 9.63 -16.82 17.07
C LEU A 164 9.26 -17.94 18.07
N SER A 165 9.78 -17.81 19.29
CA SER A 165 9.21 -18.47 20.47
C SER A 165 8.33 -17.44 21.19
N PRO A 166 6.99 -17.61 21.23
CA PRO A 166 6.12 -16.66 21.90
C PRO A 166 6.49 -16.48 23.39
N PRO A 167 6.33 -15.27 23.96
CA PRO A 167 6.60 -15.02 25.37
C PRO A 167 5.55 -15.69 26.26
N ASP A 168 5.85 -15.76 27.56
CA ASP A 168 4.92 -16.19 28.62
C ASP A 168 4.35 -17.61 28.45
N GLY A 169 5.04 -18.47 27.68
CA GLY A 169 4.59 -19.83 27.41
C GLY A 169 3.34 -19.91 26.52
N LEU A 170 3.02 -18.83 25.79
CA LEU A 170 1.91 -18.83 24.84
C LEU A 170 2.13 -19.87 23.75
N ASN A 171 1.05 -20.56 23.37
CA ASN A 171 1.06 -21.47 22.23
C ASN A 171 1.32 -20.68 20.93
N TYR A 172 2.13 -21.25 20.04
CA TYR A 172 2.53 -20.64 18.77
C TYR A 172 1.33 -20.35 17.85
N ASP A 173 0.41 -21.31 17.73
CA ASP A 173 -0.76 -21.20 16.85
C ASP A 173 -1.73 -20.15 17.40
N ASP A 174 -1.92 -20.08 18.72
CA ASP A 174 -2.72 -19.04 19.36
C ASP A 174 -2.11 -17.64 19.14
N PHE A 175 -0.78 -17.53 19.25
CA PHE A 175 -0.07 -16.28 19.01
C PHE A 175 -0.21 -15.85 17.55
N PHE A 176 0.01 -16.76 16.61
CA PHE A 176 -0.15 -16.54 15.19
C PHE A 176 -1.60 -16.14 14.83
N ALA A 177 -2.60 -16.85 15.36
CA ALA A 177 -4.01 -16.56 15.11
C ALA A 177 -4.37 -15.15 15.57
N LYS A 178 -4.05 -14.79 16.83
CA LYS A 178 -4.31 -13.45 17.38
C LYS A 178 -3.61 -12.35 16.57
N ARG A 179 -2.34 -12.56 16.21
CA ARG A 179 -1.55 -11.60 15.41
C ARG A 179 -2.16 -11.39 14.03
N SER A 180 -2.57 -12.48 13.40
CA SER A 180 -3.16 -12.51 12.05
C SER A 180 -4.53 -11.84 12.03
N GLU A 181 -5.42 -12.21 12.96
CA GLU A 181 -6.75 -11.61 13.10
C GLU A 181 -6.68 -10.12 13.38
N ALA A 182 -5.76 -9.68 14.25
CA ALA A 182 -5.54 -8.27 14.51
C ALA A 182 -5.15 -7.53 13.23
N LEU A 183 -4.21 -8.05 12.44
CA LEU A 183 -3.78 -7.40 11.21
C LEU A 183 -4.88 -7.38 10.14
N LEU A 184 -5.58 -8.50 9.96
CA LEU A 184 -6.70 -8.63 9.04
C LEU A 184 -7.80 -7.62 9.36
N LYS A 185 -8.14 -7.45 10.65
CA LYS A 185 -9.09 -6.43 11.10
C LYS A 185 -8.67 -5.03 10.66
N TYR A 186 -7.39 -4.69 10.81
CA TYR A 186 -6.87 -3.38 10.39
C TYR A 186 -6.83 -3.23 8.86
N ILE A 187 -6.56 -4.31 8.12
CA ILE A 187 -6.67 -4.33 6.65
C ILE A 187 -8.10 -4.03 6.25
N HIS A 188 -9.09 -4.66 6.89
CA HIS A 188 -10.49 -4.41 6.60
C HIS A 188 -10.91 -2.95 6.88
N LEU A 189 -10.43 -2.38 7.99
CA LEU A 189 -10.71 -1.00 8.37
C LEU A 189 -10.01 0.02 7.46
N GLY A 190 -8.74 -0.20 7.11
CA GLY A 190 -7.95 0.69 6.26
C GLY A 190 -8.33 0.60 4.78
N ALA A 191 -8.72 -0.59 4.31
CA ALA A 191 -9.21 -0.80 2.95
C ALA A 191 -10.67 -0.33 2.75
N HIS A 192 -11.35 0.06 3.83
CA HIS A 192 -12.75 0.48 3.82
C HIS A 192 -13.70 -0.60 3.24
N PHE A 193 -13.49 -1.89 3.56
CA PHE A 193 -14.41 -2.95 3.12
C PHE A 193 -15.78 -2.82 3.79
N LYS A 194 -16.85 -3.10 3.03
CA LYS A 194 -18.21 -3.21 3.57
C LYS A 194 -18.40 -4.56 4.26
N LYS A 195 -19.36 -4.65 5.20
CA LYS A 195 -19.68 -5.90 5.95
C LYS A 195 -19.97 -7.11 5.05
N GLN A 196 -20.54 -6.89 3.87
CA GLN A 196 -20.82 -7.95 2.88
C GLN A 196 -19.53 -8.41 2.16
N GLU A 197 -18.64 -7.48 1.83
CA GLU A 197 -17.36 -7.75 1.14
C GLU A 197 -16.38 -8.52 2.04
N LEU A 198 -16.54 -8.39 3.37
CA LEU A 198 -15.77 -9.08 4.40
C LEU A 198 -15.94 -10.60 4.39
N GLN A 199 -17.11 -11.11 3.97
CA GLN A 199 -17.35 -12.55 3.89
C GLN A 199 -16.78 -13.18 2.61
N GLU A 200 -16.53 -12.36 1.58
CA GLU A 200 -16.02 -12.79 0.28
C GLU A 200 -14.50 -12.59 0.12
N SER A 201 -13.91 -11.67 0.90
CA SER A 201 -12.49 -11.33 0.81
C SER A 201 -11.65 -12.18 1.76
N VAL A 202 -11.18 -13.33 1.30
CA VAL A 202 -10.19 -14.14 2.03
C VAL A 202 -8.78 -13.67 1.63
N THR A 203 -8.17 -12.83 2.46
CA THR A 203 -6.76 -12.47 2.32
C THR A 203 -5.93 -13.50 3.09
N PRO A 204 -5.23 -14.44 2.44
CA PRO A 204 -4.46 -15.46 3.15
C PRO A 204 -3.28 -14.85 3.88
N VAL A 205 -2.91 -15.47 5.00
CA VAL A 205 -1.74 -15.13 5.81
C VAL A 205 -0.71 -16.23 5.67
N VAL A 206 0.53 -15.88 5.37
CA VAL A 206 1.65 -16.80 5.18
C VAL A 206 2.80 -16.42 6.08
N LEU A 207 3.40 -17.42 6.72
CA LEU A 207 4.55 -17.27 7.59
C LEU A 207 5.87 -17.40 6.81
N VAL A 208 6.85 -16.57 7.12
CA VAL A 208 8.16 -16.54 6.46
C VAL A 208 9.29 -16.44 7.48
N GLU A 209 10.32 -17.29 7.33
CA GLU A 209 11.54 -17.21 8.13
C GLU A 209 12.77 -17.03 7.23
N ASN A 210 13.20 -15.78 7.09
CA ASN A 210 14.31 -15.39 6.23
C ASN A 210 15.69 -15.73 6.83
N SER A 211 15.77 -15.96 8.14
CA SER A 211 17.04 -16.22 8.83
C SER A 211 17.80 -17.38 8.20
N GLY A 212 19.13 -17.27 8.15
CA GLY A 212 20.02 -18.39 7.84
C GLY A 212 20.00 -19.48 8.92
N ARG A 213 19.45 -19.17 10.11
CA ARG A 213 19.28 -20.11 11.23
C ARG A 213 17.87 -20.73 11.28
N CYS A 214 17.10 -20.58 10.20
CA CYS A 214 15.83 -21.29 10.07
C CYS A 214 16.10 -22.80 10.18
N LYS A 215 15.27 -23.50 10.96
CA LYS A 215 15.29 -24.95 11.08
C LYS A 215 15.06 -25.55 9.69
N THR A 216 15.69 -26.70 9.46
CA THR A 216 15.52 -27.45 8.22
C THR A 216 14.98 -28.83 8.52
N ASN A 217 14.20 -29.39 7.59
CA ASN A 217 13.82 -30.80 7.61
C ASN A 217 14.96 -31.67 7.05
N ASP A 218 14.75 -32.99 7.00
CA ASP A 218 15.73 -33.97 6.49
C ASP A 218 16.08 -33.75 5.01
N ASN A 219 15.21 -33.09 4.25
CA ASN A 219 15.44 -32.71 2.86
C ASN A 219 16.22 -31.38 2.74
N GLY A 220 16.57 -30.72 3.84
CA GLY A 220 17.24 -29.42 3.87
C GLY A 220 16.32 -28.22 3.61
N GLU A 221 15.00 -28.42 3.53
CA GLU A 221 14.03 -27.35 3.32
C GLU A 221 13.84 -26.54 4.59
N LYS A 222 13.79 -25.22 4.47
CA LYS A 222 13.51 -24.32 5.59
C LYS A 222 12.08 -24.50 6.06
N ILE A 223 11.91 -24.94 7.30
CA ILE A 223 10.61 -25.26 7.89
C ILE A 223 10.22 -24.30 9.02
N LEU A 224 8.92 -24.11 9.15
CA LEU A 224 8.29 -23.39 10.25
C LEU A 224 8.11 -24.31 11.48
N PRO A 225 7.68 -23.77 12.64
CA PRO A 225 7.45 -24.58 13.84
C PRO A 225 6.44 -25.72 13.68
N ASP A 226 5.49 -25.58 12.75
CA ASP A 226 4.49 -26.61 12.38
C ASP A 226 5.05 -27.68 11.41
N GLY A 227 6.31 -27.54 10.97
CA GLY A 227 6.95 -28.42 9.98
C GLY A 227 6.76 -28.00 8.52
N THR A 228 6.00 -26.94 8.24
CA THR A 228 5.70 -26.49 6.87
C THR A 228 6.96 -25.90 6.21
N ALA A 229 7.32 -26.41 5.03
CA ALA A 229 8.36 -25.81 4.19
C ALA A 229 7.86 -24.48 3.59
N TRP A 230 8.32 -23.36 4.14
CA TRP A 230 7.63 -22.08 3.91
C TRP A 230 7.82 -21.49 2.51
N ILE A 231 8.96 -21.75 1.86
CA ILE A 231 9.25 -21.24 0.51
C ILE A 231 8.27 -21.83 -0.53
N PRO A 232 8.15 -23.16 -0.67
CA PRO A 232 7.17 -23.73 -1.59
C PRO A 232 5.73 -23.40 -1.18
N ASN A 233 5.42 -23.38 0.12
CA ASN A 233 4.10 -22.97 0.61
C ASN A 233 3.73 -21.53 0.20
N LEU A 234 4.66 -20.57 0.33
CA LEU A 234 4.43 -19.18 -0.11
C LEU A 234 4.08 -19.11 -1.60
N VAL A 235 4.82 -19.83 -2.45
CA VAL A 235 4.55 -19.86 -3.90
C VAL A 235 3.24 -20.57 -4.19
N GLU A 236 2.90 -21.62 -3.44
CA GLU A 236 1.62 -22.32 -3.57
C GLU A 236 0.44 -21.39 -3.26
N VAL A 237 0.47 -20.66 -2.15
CA VAL A 237 -0.59 -19.69 -1.82
C VAL A 237 -0.66 -18.58 -2.88
N ILE A 238 0.46 -18.12 -3.43
CA ILE A 238 0.50 -17.19 -4.56
C ILE A 238 -0.26 -17.77 -5.76
N THR A 239 -0.02 -19.04 -6.12
CA THR A 239 -0.72 -19.69 -7.23
C THR A 239 -2.24 -19.78 -6.99
N VAL A 240 -2.66 -20.11 -5.77
CA VAL A 240 -4.09 -20.17 -5.40
C VAL A 240 -4.75 -18.80 -5.52
N VAL A 241 -4.09 -17.74 -5.03
CA VAL A 241 -4.61 -16.36 -5.13
C VAL A 241 -4.78 -15.91 -6.58
N ILE A 242 -3.88 -16.34 -7.48
CA ILE A 242 -3.99 -16.04 -8.91
C ILE A 242 -5.17 -16.80 -9.54
N ALA A 243 -5.35 -18.07 -9.18
CA ALA A 243 -6.41 -18.93 -9.69
C ALA A 243 -7.82 -18.54 -9.22
N ASN A 244 -7.94 -17.76 -8.11
CA ASN A 244 -9.22 -17.31 -7.54
C ASN A 244 -10.03 -16.31 -8.41
N GLY A 245 -9.70 -16.14 -9.70
CA GLY A 245 -10.52 -15.43 -10.69
C GLY A 245 -10.54 -13.90 -10.60
N SER A 246 -9.97 -13.30 -9.55
CA SER A 246 -9.77 -11.85 -9.48
C SER A 246 -8.82 -11.39 -10.58
N LYS A 247 -8.99 -10.20 -11.15
CA LYS A 247 -8.10 -9.68 -12.22
C LYS A 247 -6.88 -8.94 -11.63
N PRO A 248 -5.71 -8.99 -12.30
CA PRO A 248 -4.55 -8.20 -11.90
C PRO A 248 -4.81 -6.69 -12.02
N ILE A 249 -3.94 -5.88 -11.44
CA ILE A 249 -4.04 -4.43 -11.43
C ILE A 249 -3.01 -3.82 -12.36
N THR A 250 -3.47 -3.27 -13.48
CA THR A 250 -2.64 -2.42 -14.33
C THR A 250 -2.63 -1.01 -13.76
N VAL A 251 -1.43 -0.51 -13.47
CA VAL A 251 -1.22 0.86 -12.98
C VAL A 251 -1.10 1.79 -14.18
N ASP A 252 -2.19 2.48 -14.49
CA ASP A 252 -2.24 3.52 -15.51
C ASP A 252 -2.22 4.92 -14.87
N GLN A 253 -2.08 5.96 -15.70
CA GLN A 253 -2.07 7.34 -15.21
C GLN A 253 -3.37 7.70 -14.47
N LYS A 254 -4.50 7.14 -14.91
CA LYS A 254 -5.81 7.36 -14.28
C LYS A 254 -5.88 6.81 -12.86
N LEU A 255 -5.27 5.65 -12.60
CA LEU A 255 -5.17 5.06 -11.28
C LEU A 255 -4.28 5.91 -10.38
N ILE A 256 -3.14 6.39 -10.89
CA ILE A 256 -2.19 7.25 -10.15
C ILE A 256 -2.83 8.60 -9.77
N ASP A 257 -3.46 9.27 -10.74
CA ASP A 257 -4.11 10.57 -10.53
C ASP A 257 -5.33 10.46 -9.61
N GLY A 258 -5.88 9.25 -9.47
CA GLY A 258 -7.04 8.95 -8.65
C GLY A 258 -8.32 9.64 -9.13
N PRO A 259 -9.44 9.44 -8.42
CA PRO A 259 -10.66 10.20 -8.69
C PRO A 259 -10.42 11.67 -8.33
N ASN A 260 -10.42 12.57 -9.32
CA ASN A 260 -10.19 14.00 -9.11
C ASN A 260 -11.15 14.58 -8.05
N PRO A 261 -10.68 14.87 -6.81
CA PRO A 261 -11.55 15.30 -5.72
C PRO A 261 -12.21 16.65 -5.99
N ASN A 262 -11.60 17.47 -6.86
CA ASN A 262 -12.15 18.76 -7.27
C ASN A 262 -13.39 18.64 -8.16
N ALA A 263 -13.73 17.47 -8.70
CA ALA A 263 -14.89 17.31 -9.57
C ALA A 263 -16.24 17.39 -8.82
N ARG A 264 -16.32 16.87 -7.57
CA ARG A 264 -17.58 16.82 -6.81
C ARG A 264 -17.97 18.16 -6.18
N GLY A 265 -16.99 18.91 -5.66
CA GLY A 265 -17.23 20.20 -5.03
C GLY A 265 -17.44 21.35 -6.03
N LYS A 266 -16.84 21.25 -7.23
CA LYS A 266 -16.93 22.30 -8.26
C LYS A 266 -18.35 22.65 -8.69
N LEU A 267 -19.27 21.69 -8.69
CA LEU A 267 -20.67 21.94 -9.06
C LEU A 267 -21.37 22.88 -8.07
N PHE A 268 -20.96 22.86 -6.79
CA PHE A 268 -21.52 23.70 -5.74
C PHE A 268 -20.82 25.05 -5.60
N ILE A 269 -19.63 25.22 -6.19
CA ILE A 269 -18.89 26.51 -6.11
C ILE A 269 -19.75 27.68 -6.63
N PRO A 270 -20.43 27.61 -7.79
CA PRO A 270 -21.30 28.69 -8.25
C PRO A 270 -22.46 28.98 -7.29
N LEU A 271 -23.04 27.94 -6.68
CA LEU A 271 -24.13 28.07 -5.71
C LEU A 271 -23.67 28.72 -4.39
N ILE A 272 -22.49 28.32 -3.90
CA ILE A 272 -21.87 28.92 -2.71
C ILE A 272 -21.53 30.39 -2.96
N LEU A 273 -20.96 30.72 -4.13
CA LEU A 273 -20.65 32.09 -4.52
C LEU A 273 -21.92 32.94 -4.67
N ALA A 274 -22.97 32.40 -5.28
CA ALA A 274 -24.27 33.08 -5.37
C ALA A 274 -24.85 33.34 -3.99
N PHE A 275 -24.82 32.34 -3.09
CA PHE A 275 -25.27 32.50 -1.71
C PHE A 275 -24.47 33.59 -0.98
N GLN A 276 -23.14 33.58 -1.05
CA GLN A 276 -22.29 34.62 -0.46
C GLN A 276 -22.63 36.01 -1.02
N TYR A 277 -22.85 36.12 -2.33
CA TYR A 277 -23.21 37.41 -2.95
C TYR A 277 -24.57 37.94 -2.46
N PHE A 278 -25.61 37.11 -2.48
CA PHE A 278 -26.96 37.53 -2.14
C PHE A 278 -27.20 37.72 -0.64
N PHE A 279 -26.58 36.90 0.20
CA PHE A 279 -26.88 36.85 1.64
C PHE A 279 -25.79 37.46 2.52
N ILE A 280 -24.59 37.72 2.00
CA ILE A 280 -23.52 38.39 2.75
C ILE A 280 -23.19 39.74 2.10
N VAL A 281 -22.82 39.75 0.82
CA VAL A 281 -22.34 40.97 0.15
C VAL A 281 -23.45 42.01 -0.03
N LYS A 282 -24.61 41.61 -0.58
CA LYS A 282 -25.75 42.53 -0.81
C LYS A 282 -26.27 43.21 0.46
N PRO A 283 -26.46 42.50 1.59
CA PRO A 283 -26.83 43.13 2.86
C PRO A 283 -25.79 44.14 3.35
N ILE A 284 -24.50 43.79 3.33
CA ILE A 284 -23.41 44.70 3.74
C ILE A 284 -23.43 45.96 2.88
N GLN A 285 -23.52 45.82 1.56
CA GLN A 285 -23.59 46.97 0.64
C GLN A 285 -24.82 47.85 0.91
N LYS A 286 -25.95 47.25 1.30
CA LYS A 286 -27.16 48.00 1.64
C LYS A 286 -26.97 48.80 2.93
N VAL A 287 -26.36 48.22 3.95
CA VAL A 287 -26.06 48.91 5.21
C VAL A 287 -25.10 50.08 4.96
N ILE A 288 -24.00 49.85 4.22
CA ILE A 288 -23.05 50.92 3.87
C ILE A 288 -23.75 52.06 3.12
N LYS A 289 -24.62 51.77 2.16
CA LYS A 289 -25.37 52.80 1.44
C LYS A 289 -26.35 53.56 2.34
N GLN A 290 -26.97 52.89 3.31
CA GLN A 290 -27.84 53.53 4.29
C GLN A 290 -27.06 54.43 5.24
N ASP A 291 -25.85 54.02 5.64
CA ASP A 291 -24.97 54.83 6.49
C ASP A 291 -24.48 56.07 5.73
N ILE A 292 -24.01 55.93 4.49
CA ILE A 292 -23.64 57.06 3.62
C ILE A 292 -24.84 58.01 3.40
N ALA A 293 -26.05 57.48 3.21
CA ALA A 293 -27.24 58.32 3.02
C ALA A 293 -27.71 59.04 4.30
N LYS A 294 -27.33 58.53 5.47
CA LYS A 294 -27.60 59.16 6.78
C LYS A 294 -26.47 60.06 7.25
N GLU A 295 -25.31 59.99 6.61
CA GLU A 295 -24.18 60.87 6.86
C GLU A 295 -24.61 62.29 6.51
N SER A 296 -24.79 63.13 7.53
CA SER A 296 -25.06 64.54 7.32
C SER A 296 -23.83 65.15 6.64
N LYS A 297 -24.07 65.95 5.59
CA LYS A 297 -23.01 66.65 4.87
C LYS A 297 -22.07 67.31 5.88
N PRO A 298 -20.77 67.05 5.79
CA PRO A 298 -19.84 67.55 6.78
C PRO A 298 -19.88 69.09 6.79
N LEU A 299 -19.73 69.69 7.97
CA LEU A 299 -19.92 71.13 8.23
C LEU A 299 -19.17 72.07 7.27
N TRP A 300 -18.09 71.61 6.63
CA TRP A 300 -17.35 72.37 5.63
C TRP A 300 -18.08 72.47 4.28
N GLU A 301 -18.87 71.47 3.88
CA GLU A 301 -19.71 71.50 2.67
C GLU A 301 -20.90 72.46 2.81
N LEU A 302 -21.38 72.67 4.04
CA LEU A 302 -22.44 73.64 4.36
C LEU A 302 -21.93 75.08 4.45
N ARG A 303 -20.60 75.26 4.58
CA ARG A 303 -19.95 76.57 4.66
C ARG A 303 -19.91 77.27 3.30
N ASP A 304 -19.75 76.51 2.21
CA ASP A 304 -19.74 77.02 0.83
C ASP A 304 -21.13 77.35 0.28
N LEU A 305 -22.20 76.89 0.95
CA LEU A 305 -23.60 77.14 0.57
C LEU A 305 -24.22 78.38 1.27
N GLY A 306 -23.42 79.16 2.00
CA GLY A 306 -23.83 80.47 2.54
C GLY A 306 -24.90 80.47 3.64
N LEU A 307 -25.22 79.32 4.24
CA LEU A 307 -26.29 79.20 5.24
C LEU A 307 -25.82 79.29 6.71
N ALA A 308 -24.56 79.62 6.95
CA ALA A 308 -24.04 79.84 8.30
C ALA A 308 -24.19 81.31 8.74
N ASN A 309 -25.43 81.81 8.85
CA ASN A 309 -25.74 82.97 9.71
C ASN A 309 -27.25 83.21 9.87
N ARG A 310 -27.90 82.50 10.79
CA ARG A 310 -29.03 83.04 11.56
C ARG A 310 -28.91 82.59 13.01
N LYS A 311 -28.50 83.54 13.87
CA LYS A 311 -28.61 83.48 15.33
C LYS A 311 -30.09 83.56 15.72
N PHE A 312 -30.58 82.62 16.52
CA PHE A 312 -30.97 82.75 17.94
C PHE A 312 -31.41 81.37 18.43
#